data_AF-A0A349CZ06-F1
#
_entry.id   AF-A0A349CZ06-F1
#
_cell.length_a   1.000
_cell.length_b   1.000
_cell.length_c   1.000
_cell.angle_alpha   90.00
_cell.angle_beta   90.00
_cell.angle_gamma   90.00
#
_symmetry.space_group_name_H-M   'P 1'
#
loop_
_entity.id
_entity.type
_entity.pdbx_description
1 polymer ?
#
loop_
_entity_poly.entity_id
_entity_poly.type
_entity_poly.pdbx_seq_one_letter_code
_entity_poly.pdbx_strand_id
1 'polypeptide(L)'
;MVWTGPGSTPESQLVVAYDGIQARAERAFRRMVASGRVNARLHSRVWEMVRDSSRLVSDGHHQDCGATDVDALEVRARAEQYPRTVALMTALSDKASIDGWRSESPATLRREIARSLPADIGSCEVLVERVVLWLRPMRRVLRETRREPLDVPMDLVDTPRIVDSAAQYPRWIQRRPQAVAEWDWVRNDPSSDPWEASSSSKRAWWVCDIGHSWEAVIATRAQAGCPYCAGQSVWPGHNDLRTHHPAVAAEWDDTPGANAGDPDHVGAQSARRATWRCTRGHQWTATIRNRTRLGAGCPYCSGYFAIAGETDLVTLRPDLAAEWDKERNGDLAATMVGIGSSKKAWWTASCGHGWQAMVSKRALAGQNCPYCSRKRVLPGDNDLATVRPDLAAEWDVSNQLRPDQVLPKSGSRATWRCARGHTWETTPHKRSNGRGCPYCAGNRVIAGETDLASVSPEIAKEWSPDNALKPTAVKPFTKRKVKWLCAQGHSWEATVASRSRGVRCPHCRSQNKHGVPSPL
;
A
#
# COMPACT_ATOMS: atom_id res chain seq x y z
N MET A 1 -1.00 -50.47 50.32
CA MET A 1 -1.38 -49.07 50.66
C MET A 1 -2.81 -48.89 50.20
N VAL A 2 -3.67 -48.30 51.03
CA VAL A 2 -5.07 -48.06 50.63
C VAL A 2 -5.13 -46.67 50.03
N TRP A 3 -5.45 -46.57 48.75
CA TRP A 3 -5.64 -45.28 48.09
C TRP A 3 -7.12 -44.91 48.12
N THR A 4 -7.43 -43.77 48.74
CA THR A 4 -8.79 -43.23 48.85
C THR A 4 -8.91 -42.00 47.96
N GLY A 5 -9.88 -42.01 47.04
CA GLY A 5 -10.21 -40.89 46.17
C GLY A 5 -11.56 -40.26 46.53
N PRO A 6 -11.89 -39.08 45.99
CA PRO A 6 -13.26 -38.57 46.04
C PRO A 6 -14.22 -39.66 45.51
N GLY A 7 -15.27 -40.00 46.26
CA GLY A 7 -16.24 -41.02 45.84
C GLY A 7 -15.87 -42.48 46.11
N SER A 8 -14.68 -42.79 46.67
CA SER A 8 -14.34 -44.19 46.97
C SER A 8 -15.03 -44.69 48.24
N THR A 9 -15.84 -45.74 48.14
CA THR A 9 -16.34 -46.52 49.29
C THR A 9 -15.26 -47.52 49.75
N PRO A 10 -15.33 -48.06 50.98
CA PRO A 10 -14.36 -49.06 51.44
C PRO A 10 -14.16 -50.24 50.46
N GLU A 11 -15.20 -50.60 49.72
CA GLU A 11 -15.22 -51.69 48.75
C GLU A 11 -14.62 -51.29 47.39
N SER A 12 -14.59 -50.00 47.06
CA SER A 12 -13.96 -49.46 45.85
C SER A 12 -12.55 -48.91 46.08
N GLN A 13 -12.05 -49.00 47.32
CA GLN A 13 -10.67 -48.65 47.66
C GLN A 13 -9.69 -49.54 46.93
N LEU A 14 -8.83 -48.92 46.13
CA LEU A 14 -7.79 -49.64 45.43
C LEU A 14 -6.67 -50.04 46.40
N VAL A 15 -6.49 -51.35 46.56
CA VAL A 15 -5.38 -51.93 47.31
C VAL A 15 -4.22 -52.19 46.36
N VAL A 16 -3.23 -51.28 46.37
CA VAL A 16 -1.99 -51.45 45.59
C VAL A 16 -0.90 -52.05 46.48
N ALA A 17 -0.09 -52.93 45.89
CA ALA A 17 1.06 -53.54 46.53
C ALA A 17 1.97 -52.45 47.12
N TYR A 18 2.19 -52.50 48.44
CA TYR A 18 3.10 -51.58 49.11
C TYR A 18 4.52 -52.14 49.08
N ASP A 19 5.08 -52.14 47.89
CA ASP A 19 6.44 -52.62 47.68
C ASP A 19 7.49 -51.66 48.26
N GLY A 20 8.76 -52.06 48.17
CA GLY A 20 9.86 -51.23 48.66
C GLY A 20 9.98 -49.85 47.98
N ILE A 21 9.51 -49.69 46.74
CA ILE A 21 9.56 -48.44 45.99
C ILE A 21 8.49 -47.49 46.53
N GLN A 22 7.24 -47.95 46.61
CA GLN A 22 6.10 -47.23 47.20
C GLN A 22 6.41 -46.81 48.63
N ALA A 23 7.00 -47.71 49.43
CA ALA A 23 7.35 -47.42 50.81
C ALA A 23 8.45 -46.36 50.97
N ARG A 24 9.42 -46.32 50.03
CA ARG A 24 10.44 -45.25 50.00
C ARG A 24 9.83 -43.92 49.60
N ALA A 25 8.97 -43.90 48.59
CA ALA A 25 8.26 -42.70 48.16
C ALA A 25 7.39 -42.13 49.28
N GLU A 26 6.58 -42.95 49.94
CA GLU A 26 5.73 -42.52 51.05
C GLU A 26 6.53 -41.91 52.21
N ARG A 27 7.65 -42.54 52.60
CA ARG A 27 8.55 -41.98 53.63
C ARG A 27 9.14 -40.64 53.19
N ALA A 28 9.53 -40.50 51.92
CA ALA A 28 10.06 -39.24 51.40
C ALA A 28 8.99 -38.14 51.40
N PHE A 29 7.78 -38.45 50.93
CA PHE A 29 6.65 -37.53 50.92
C PHE A 29 6.31 -37.03 52.33
N ARG A 30 6.14 -37.94 53.30
CA ARG A 30 5.86 -37.56 54.70
C ARG A 30 6.95 -36.65 55.28
N ARG A 31 8.23 -36.91 54.99
CA ARG A 31 9.33 -36.04 55.43
C ARG A 31 9.23 -34.65 54.81
N MET A 32 8.89 -34.55 53.53
CA MET A 32 8.71 -33.26 52.86
C MET A 32 7.53 -32.46 53.42
N VAL A 33 6.41 -33.13 53.68
CA VAL A 33 5.23 -32.51 54.30
C VAL A 33 5.54 -32.06 55.73
N ALA A 34 6.16 -32.92 56.55
CA ALA A 34 6.51 -32.60 57.93
C ALA A 34 7.52 -31.44 58.04
N SER A 35 8.40 -31.29 57.05
CA SER A 35 9.37 -30.18 56.97
C SER A 35 8.80 -28.93 56.29
N GLY A 36 7.53 -28.92 55.88
CA GLY A 36 6.89 -27.80 55.19
C GLY A 36 7.43 -27.52 53.78
N ARG A 37 8.23 -28.42 53.21
CA ARG A 37 8.82 -28.28 51.87
C ARG A 37 7.79 -28.43 50.75
N VAL A 38 6.68 -29.08 51.03
CA VAL A 38 5.61 -29.36 50.06
C VAL A 38 4.28 -28.88 50.63
N ASN A 39 3.47 -28.27 49.76
CA ASN A 39 2.08 -27.92 50.03
C ASN A 39 1.15 -28.56 48.97
N ALA A 40 -0.16 -28.48 49.20
CA ALA A 40 -1.16 -29.04 48.29
C ALA A 40 -1.03 -28.49 46.86
N ARG A 41 -0.65 -27.22 46.69
CA ARG A 41 -0.50 -26.58 45.37
C ARG A 41 0.66 -27.19 44.58
N LEU A 42 1.83 -27.35 45.19
CA LEU A 42 2.97 -28.00 44.54
C LEU A 42 2.63 -29.46 44.23
N HIS A 43 1.97 -30.15 45.16
CA HIS A 43 1.54 -31.53 44.95
C HIS A 43 0.63 -31.69 43.72
N SER A 44 -0.46 -30.92 43.63
CA SER A 44 -1.38 -30.97 42.48
C SER A 44 -0.66 -30.66 41.17
N ARG A 45 0.22 -29.66 41.17
CA ARG A 45 0.96 -29.26 39.97
C ARG A 45 1.93 -30.33 39.48
N VAL A 46 2.64 -30.96 40.40
CA VAL A 46 3.56 -32.06 40.10
C VAL A 46 2.80 -33.29 39.60
N TRP A 47 1.64 -33.59 40.20
CA TRP A 47 0.77 -34.65 39.73
C TRP A 47 0.34 -34.44 38.27
N GLU A 48 -0.16 -33.24 37.93
CA GLU A 48 -0.51 -32.87 36.55
C GLU A 48 0.67 -33.09 35.59
N MET A 49 1.87 -32.64 35.96
CA MET A 49 3.08 -32.79 35.14
C MET A 49 3.43 -34.26 34.87
N VAL A 50 3.37 -35.12 35.88
CA VAL A 50 3.72 -36.54 35.77
C VAL A 50 2.65 -37.32 35.03
N ARG A 51 1.37 -37.08 35.35
CA ARG A 51 0.23 -37.71 34.68
C ARG A 51 0.24 -37.42 33.18
N ASP A 52 0.35 -36.14 32.81
CA ASP A 52 0.30 -35.74 31.41
C ASP A 52 1.54 -36.20 30.65
N SER A 53 2.74 -36.13 31.26
CA SER A 53 3.96 -36.67 30.66
C SER A 53 3.85 -38.17 30.40
N SER A 54 3.23 -38.93 31.31
CA SER A 54 3.04 -40.37 31.13
C SER A 54 2.11 -40.66 29.95
N ARG A 55 1.00 -39.91 29.81
CA ARG A 55 0.08 -40.02 28.67
C ARG A 55 0.77 -39.76 27.33
N LEU A 56 1.64 -38.75 27.28
CA LEU A 56 2.39 -38.34 26.09
C LEU A 56 3.46 -39.34 25.63
N VAL A 57 3.95 -40.18 26.55
CA VAL A 57 5.08 -41.08 26.32
C VAL A 57 4.62 -42.52 26.09
N SER A 58 3.42 -42.88 26.54
CA SER A 58 2.81 -44.18 26.25
C SER A 58 2.39 -44.25 24.78
N ASP A 59 3.02 -45.12 23.99
CA ASP A 59 2.70 -45.36 22.58
C ASP A 59 1.22 -45.78 22.38
N GLY A 60 0.34 -44.81 22.14
CA GLY A 60 -0.96 -44.97 21.47
C GLY A 60 -1.92 -46.07 21.95
N HIS A 61 -1.77 -46.62 23.16
CA HIS A 61 -2.63 -47.69 23.67
C HIS A 61 -3.16 -47.35 25.07
N HIS A 62 -4.04 -46.35 25.14
CA HIS A 62 -5.22 -46.53 25.98
C HIS A 62 -6.30 -47.14 25.09
N GLN A 63 -6.21 -48.46 24.92
CA GLN A 63 -7.35 -49.25 24.50
C GLN A 63 -8.48 -48.96 25.47
N ASP A 64 -9.62 -48.61 24.90
CA ASP A 64 -10.91 -48.49 25.53
C ASP A 64 -11.30 -49.88 26.09
N CYS A 65 -10.72 -50.26 27.23
CA CYS A 65 -11.10 -51.44 27.96
C CYS A 65 -12.18 -51.04 28.96
N GLY A 66 -13.38 -51.63 28.80
CA GLY A 66 -14.61 -51.33 29.51
C GLY A 66 -14.55 -51.49 31.03
N ALA A 67 -13.76 -50.66 31.70
CA ALA A 67 -13.93 -50.32 33.09
C ALA A 67 -14.99 -49.21 33.15
N THR A 68 -16.14 -49.51 33.74
CA THR A 68 -17.27 -48.59 33.87
C THR A 68 -17.03 -47.45 34.86
N ASP A 69 -15.84 -47.35 35.45
CA ASP A 69 -15.51 -46.39 36.50
C ASP A 69 -14.20 -45.64 36.19
N VAL A 70 -14.35 -44.40 35.72
CA VAL A 70 -13.27 -43.47 35.41
C VAL A 70 -12.45 -43.12 36.65
N ASP A 71 -13.07 -43.11 37.84
CA ASP A 71 -12.41 -42.75 39.09
C ASP A 71 -11.45 -43.86 39.53
N ALA A 72 -11.83 -45.13 39.34
CA ALA A 72 -10.96 -46.27 39.64
C ALA A 72 -9.69 -46.31 38.75
N LEU A 73 -9.80 -45.90 37.47
CA LEU A 73 -8.65 -45.78 36.57
C LEU A 73 -7.72 -44.63 36.97
N GLU A 74 -8.25 -43.47 37.32
CA GLU A 74 -7.47 -42.32 37.80
C GLU A 74 -6.76 -42.64 39.13
N VAL A 75 -7.44 -43.32 40.07
CA VAL A 75 -6.84 -43.76 41.34
C VAL A 75 -5.70 -44.75 41.10
N ARG A 76 -5.86 -45.69 40.15
CA ARG A 76 -4.80 -46.63 39.77
C ARG A 76 -3.62 -45.93 39.12
N ALA A 77 -3.86 -45.03 38.18
CA ALA A 77 -2.82 -44.22 37.54
C ALA A 77 -2.06 -43.38 38.59
N ARG A 78 -2.76 -42.78 39.55
CA ARG A 78 -2.13 -42.06 40.68
C ARG A 78 -1.23 -42.95 41.50
N ALA A 79 -1.71 -44.13 41.88
CA ALA A 79 -0.94 -45.06 42.69
C ALA A 79 0.31 -45.57 41.95
N GLU A 80 0.20 -45.91 40.66
CA GLU A 80 1.32 -46.35 39.83
C GLU A 80 2.37 -45.25 39.63
N GLN A 81 1.94 -44.01 39.41
CA GLN A 81 2.82 -42.87 39.18
C GLN A 81 3.23 -42.15 40.48
N TYR A 82 2.78 -42.59 41.65
CA TYR A 82 3.09 -41.96 42.93
C TYR A 82 4.59 -41.86 43.22
N PRO A 83 5.41 -42.92 43.03
CA PRO A 83 6.84 -42.81 43.24
C PRO A 83 7.50 -41.72 42.38
N ARG A 84 7.10 -41.61 41.11
CA ARG A 84 7.59 -40.57 40.19
C ARG A 84 7.11 -39.18 40.59
N THR A 85 5.87 -39.06 41.04
CA THR A 85 5.30 -37.82 41.57
C THR A 85 6.10 -37.33 42.77
N VAL A 86 6.39 -38.20 43.73
CA VAL A 86 7.21 -37.87 44.90
C VAL A 86 8.66 -37.54 44.51
N ALA A 87 9.23 -38.26 43.54
CA ALA A 87 10.58 -38.02 43.05
C ALA A 87 10.72 -36.62 42.42
N LEU A 88 9.81 -36.24 41.52
CA LEU A 88 9.77 -34.91 40.92
C LEU A 88 9.50 -33.81 41.98
N MET A 89 8.62 -34.09 42.93
CA MET A 89 8.33 -33.18 44.04
C MET A 89 9.54 -32.96 44.95
N THR A 90 10.36 -33.98 45.13
CA THR A 90 11.62 -33.87 45.88
C THR A 90 12.56 -32.89 45.19
N ALA A 91 12.69 -32.99 43.86
CA ALA A 91 13.50 -32.06 43.07
C ALA A 91 12.93 -30.63 43.08
N LEU A 92 11.61 -30.46 42.87
CA LEU A 92 10.98 -29.14 42.80
C LEU A 92 10.79 -28.46 44.17
N SER A 93 10.93 -29.19 45.27
CA SER A 93 10.92 -28.66 46.63
C SER A 93 12.33 -28.46 47.21
N ASP A 94 13.38 -28.77 46.45
CA ASP A 94 14.77 -28.55 46.86
C ASP A 94 15.24 -27.15 46.43
N LYS A 95 15.44 -26.28 47.42
CA LYS A 95 15.79 -24.88 47.16
C LYS A 95 17.11 -24.73 46.38
N ALA A 96 18.11 -25.55 46.66
CA ALA A 96 19.40 -25.48 45.99
C ALA A 96 19.28 -25.83 44.50
N SER A 97 18.52 -26.87 44.18
CA SER A 97 18.21 -27.25 42.79
C SER A 97 17.47 -26.14 42.05
N ILE A 98 16.45 -25.54 42.69
CA ILE A 98 15.70 -24.43 42.09
C ILE A 98 16.57 -23.20 41.87
N ASP A 99 17.36 -22.77 42.86
CA ASP A 99 18.22 -21.60 42.74
C ASP A 99 19.34 -21.81 41.70
N GLY A 100 19.86 -23.05 41.59
CA GLY A 100 20.77 -23.46 40.52
C GLY A 100 20.11 -23.36 39.14
N TRP A 101 18.96 -23.99 38.95
CA TRP A 101 18.22 -23.90 37.69
C TRP A 101 17.76 -22.48 37.37
N ARG A 102 17.52 -21.62 38.36
CA ARG A 102 17.16 -20.20 38.13
C ARG A 102 18.31 -19.35 37.63
N SER A 103 19.54 -19.74 37.96
CA SER A 103 20.76 -19.02 37.57
C SER A 103 21.36 -19.56 36.27
N GLU A 104 20.91 -20.73 35.82
CA GLU A 104 21.44 -21.41 34.65
C GLU A 104 21.14 -20.66 33.33
N SER A 105 21.99 -20.82 32.31
CA SER A 105 21.72 -20.22 31.00
C SER A 105 20.62 -20.99 30.23
N PRO A 106 19.83 -20.35 29.36
CA PRO A 106 18.85 -21.05 28.53
C PRO A 106 19.42 -22.21 27.70
N ALA A 107 20.70 -22.13 27.31
CA ALA A 107 21.39 -23.13 26.49
C ALA A 107 21.70 -24.43 27.26
N THR A 108 21.85 -24.35 28.57
CA THR A 108 22.27 -25.46 29.46
C THR A 108 21.14 -25.95 30.36
N LEU A 109 20.14 -25.09 30.63
CA LEU A 109 19.02 -25.35 31.55
C LEU A 109 18.36 -26.73 31.36
N ARG A 110 17.96 -27.07 30.13
CA ARG A 110 17.27 -28.34 29.83
C ARG A 110 18.12 -29.56 30.19
N ARG A 111 19.43 -29.49 29.93
CA ARG A 111 20.38 -30.55 30.24
C ARG A 111 20.59 -30.70 31.74
N GLU A 112 20.64 -29.58 32.46
CA GLU A 112 20.79 -29.57 33.91
C GLU A 112 19.54 -30.09 34.62
N ILE A 113 18.34 -29.70 34.17
CA ILE A 113 17.08 -30.26 34.66
C ILE A 113 17.07 -31.77 34.41
N ALA A 114 17.36 -32.22 33.18
CA ALA A 114 17.36 -33.64 32.83
C ALA A 114 18.34 -34.46 33.69
N ARG A 115 19.54 -33.93 33.99
CA ARG A 115 20.53 -34.61 34.85
C ARG A 115 20.10 -34.68 36.31
N SER A 116 19.37 -33.67 36.77
CA SER A 116 18.96 -33.54 38.17
C SER A 116 17.68 -34.34 38.48
N LEU A 117 16.89 -34.67 37.45
CA LEU A 117 15.71 -35.51 37.59
C LEU A 117 16.11 -36.98 37.77
N PRO A 118 15.48 -37.71 38.71
CA PRO A 118 15.72 -39.14 38.91
C PRO A 118 15.52 -39.97 37.63
N ALA A 119 16.45 -40.90 37.37
CA ALA A 119 16.52 -41.69 36.14
C ALA A 119 15.31 -42.64 35.92
N ASP A 120 14.55 -42.93 36.97
CA ASP A 120 13.37 -43.80 36.99
C ASP A 120 12.07 -43.11 36.50
N ILE A 121 12.14 -41.79 36.21
CA ILE A 121 10.99 -40.99 35.78
C ILE A 121 10.62 -41.22 34.29
N GLY A 122 11.44 -41.90 33.49
CA GLY A 122 11.15 -42.15 32.06
C GLY A 122 11.33 -40.90 31.20
N SER A 123 10.86 -40.92 29.94
CA SER A 123 11.13 -39.88 28.90
C SER A 123 11.17 -38.46 29.49
N CYS A 124 12.39 -37.95 29.61
CA CYS A 124 12.66 -36.71 30.33
C CYS A 124 12.27 -35.47 29.55
N GLU A 125 12.17 -35.53 28.22
CA GLU A 125 12.05 -34.31 27.40
C GLU A 125 10.74 -33.55 27.64
N VAL A 126 9.60 -34.25 27.69
CA VAL A 126 8.29 -33.65 27.98
C VAL A 126 8.28 -33.05 29.38
N LEU A 127 8.82 -33.79 30.35
CA LEU A 127 8.84 -33.34 31.73
C LEU A 127 9.78 -32.16 31.94
N VAL A 128 10.94 -32.16 31.27
CA VAL A 128 11.90 -31.06 31.25
C VAL A 128 11.22 -29.79 30.73
N GLU A 129 10.52 -29.84 29.60
CA GLU A 129 9.81 -28.66 29.07
C GLU A 129 8.71 -28.17 30.03
N ARG A 130 8.01 -29.07 30.73
CA ARG A 130 7.03 -28.68 31.77
C ARG A 130 7.67 -28.02 32.98
N VAL A 131 8.85 -28.49 33.39
CA VAL A 131 9.66 -27.85 34.44
C VAL A 131 10.18 -26.49 33.97
N VAL A 132 10.64 -26.36 32.72
CA VAL A 132 11.04 -25.06 32.13
C VAL A 132 9.86 -24.09 32.14
N LEU A 133 8.67 -24.53 31.71
CA LEU A 133 7.45 -23.71 31.76
C LEU A 133 7.12 -23.23 33.19
N TRP A 134 7.28 -24.10 34.18
CA TRP A 134 7.04 -23.76 35.59
C TRP A 134 8.11 -22.84 36.18
N LEU A 135 9.37 -22.96 35.77
CA LEU A 135 10.47 -22.09 36.20
C LEU A 135 10.40 -20.70 35.57
N ARG A 136 9.73 -20.55 34.43
CA ARG A 136 9.70 -19.32 33.62
C ARG A 136 9.34 -18.05 34.40
N PRO A 137 8.35 -18.03 35.32
CA PRO A 137 8.07 -16.85 36.14
C PRO A 137 9.18 -16.47 37.12
N MET A 138 10.07 -17.41 37.47
CA MET A 138 11.17 -17.23 38.42
C MET A 138 12.51 -16.88 37.73
N ARG A 139 12.54 -16.99 36.40
CA ARG A 139 13.68 -16.79 35.51
C ARG A 139 13.45 -15.63 34.55
N ARG A 140 12.75 -14.60 35.00
CA ARG A 140 12.57 -13.40 34.19
C ARG A 140 13.81 -12.51 34.29
N VAL A 141 14.15 -11.83 33.20
CA VAL A 141 15.20 -10.82 33.18
C VAL A 141 14.61 -9.46 32.84
N LEU A 142 15.29 -8.42 33.32
CA LEU A 142 14.93 -7.07 32.98
C LEU A 142 15.47 -6.73 31.59
N ARG A 143 14.57 -6.32 30.71
CA ARG A 143 14.91 -5.68 29.45
C ARG A 143 14.75 -4.17 29.61
N GLU A 144 15.81 -3.43 29.30
CA GLU A 144 15.77 -1.98 29.30
C GLU A 144 14.76 -1.45 28.27
N THR A 145 13.95 -0.50 28.70
CA THR A 145 13.08 0.31 27.84
C THR A 145 13.30 1.78 28.19
N ARG A 146 12.74 2.69 27.39
CA ARG A 146 12.89 4.13 27.65
C ARG A 146 12.19 4.61 28.94
N ARG A 147 11.21 3.87 29.47
CA ARG A 147 10.43 4.28 30.67
C ARG A 147 10.63 3.32 31.84
N GLU A 148 10.06 2.12 31.75
CA GLU A 148 10.12 1.11 32.80
C GLU A 148 10.74 -0.17 32.24
N PRO A 149 11.70 -0.79 32.94
CA PRO A 149 12.22 -2.10 32.53
C PRO A 149 11.09 -3.12 32.40
N LEU A 150 11.11 -3.88 31.31
CA LEU A 150 10.18 -4.98 31.09
C LEU A 150 10.73 -6.27 31.69
N ASP A 151 9.88 -6.99 32.41
CA ASP A 151 10.25 -8.26 33.01
C ASP A 151 9.97 -9.41 32.04
N VAL A 152 11.00 -9.81 31.29
CA VAL A 152 10.89 -10.71 30.14
C VAL A 152 11.22 -12.15 30.51
N PRO A 153 10.42 -13.14 30.08
CA PRO A 153 10.77 -14.53 30.24
C PRO A 153 12.09 -14.90 29.53
N MET A 154 13.02 -15.57 30.21
CA MET A 154 14.31 -15.96 29.62
C MET A 154 14.24 -17.14 28.66
N ASP A 155 13.35 -18.10 28.94
CA ASP A 155 13.34 -19.37 28.24
C ASP A 155 12.13 -19.47 27.30
N LEU A 156 12.43 -19.67 26.02
CA LEU A 156 11.45 -20.14 25.04
C LEU A 156 11.05 -21.57 25.43
N VAL A 157 9.75 -21.82 25.54
CA VAL A 157 9.19 -23.13 25.89
C VAL A 157 8.76 -23.83 24.61
N ASP A 158 9.21 -25.07 24.40
CA ASP A 158 8.78 -25.89 23.27
C ASP A 158 7.42 -26.53 23.56
N THR A 159 6.38 -25.68 23.55
CA THR A 159 5.01 -26.09 23.88
C THR A 159 4.46 -27.26 23.05
N PRO A 160 4.76 -27.43 21.74
CA PRO A 160 4.41 -28.66 21.02
C PRO A 160 4.86 -29.96 21.70
N ARG A 161 5.98 -29.97 22.43
CA ARG A 161 6.47 -31.17 23.13
C ARG A 161 5.63 -31.57 24.34
N ILE A 162 4.88 -30.63 24.92
CA ILE A 162 4.14 -30.86 26.18
C ILE A 162 2.62 -30.88 25.98
N VAL A 163 2.17 -30.73 24.74
CA VAL A 163 0.75 -30.80 24.35
C VAL A 163 0.50 -32.15 23.70
N ASP A 164 -0.33 -32.96 24.35
CA ASP A 164 -0.89 -34.20 23.81
C ASP A 164 -1.89 -33.96 22.68
N SER A 165 -1.45 -34.09 21.43
CA SER A 165 -2.34 -33.93 20.28
C SER A 165 -3.51 -34.94 20.23
N ALA A 166 -3.42 -36.06 20.96
CA ALA A 166 -4.51 -37.05 21.07
C ALA A 166 -5.51 -36.72 22.19
N ALA A 167 -5.15 -35.85 23.13
CA ALA A 167 -6.05 -35.41 24.20
C ALA A 167 -7.06 -34.34 23.72
N GLN A 168 -8.25 -34.34 24.33
CA GLN A 168 -9.25 -33.30 24.13
C GLN A 168 -8.87 -32.01 24.86
N TYR A 169 -7.89 -31.27 24.34
CA TYR A 169 -7.62 -29.92 24.82
C TYR A 169 -8.70 -28.92 24.40
N PRO A 170 -8.84 -27.81 25.14
CA PRO A 170 -9.57 -26.65 24.67
C PRO A 170 -9.10 -26.27 23.26
N ARG A 171 -10.04 -25.97 22.36
CA ARG A 171 -9.76 -25.67 20.94
C ARG A 171 -8.67 -24.61 20.74
N TRP A 172 -8.47 -23.71 21.71
CA TRP A 172 -7.45 -22.67 21.62
C TRP A 172 -6.01 -23.21 21.75
N ILE A 173 -5.78 -24.21 22.60
CA ILE A 173 -4.48 -24.88 22.77
C ILE A 173 -4.17 -25.70 21.52
N GLN A 174 -5.17 -26.44 21.00
CA GLN A 174 -5.01 -27.24 19.78
C GLN A 174 -4.59 -26.39 18.58
N ARG A 175 -5.18 -25.19 18.43
CA ARG A 175 -4.86 -24.26 17.34
C ARG A 175 -3.51 -23.58 17.50
N ARG A 176 -3.11 -23.28 18.74
CA ARG A 176 -1.85 -22.58 19.03
C ARG A 176 -1.23 -23.04 20.35
N PRO A 177 -0.52 -24.18 20.37
CA PRO A 177 0.14 -24.72 21.56
C PRO A 177 1.04 -23.70 22.28
N GLN A 178 1.72 -22.84 21.51
CA GLN A 178 2.61 -21.78 21.99
C GLN A 178 1.93 -20.77 22.91
N ALA A 179 0.61 -20.59 22.81
CA ALA A 179 -0.10 -19.66 23.68
C ALA A 179 -0.08 -20.11 25.15
N VAL A 180 0.07 -21.40 25.44
CA VAL A 180 0.19 -21.91 26.83
C VAL A 180 1.43 -21.35 27.51
N ALA A 181 2.54 -21.20 26.77
CA ALA A 181 3.75 -20.60 27.33
C ALA A 181 3.46 -19.19 27.86
N GLU A 182 2.67 -18.43 27.11
CA GLU A 182 2.33 -17.04 27.43
C GLU A 182 1.30 -16.87 28.55
N TRP A 183 0.73 -17.96 29.10
CA TRP A 183 -0.16 -17.84 30.25
C TRP A 183 0.57 -17.23 31.44
N ASP A 184 0.04 -16.14 32.01
CA ASP A 184 0.65 -15.50 33.16
C ASP A 184 0.28 -16.26 34.45
N TRP A 185 1.13 -17.21 34.84
CA TRP A 185 0.97 -18.04 36.04
C TRP A 185 1.05 -17.25 37.36
N VAL A 186 1.46 -15.97 37.32
CA VAL A 186 1.55 -15.10 38.50
C VAL A 186 0.27 -14.27 38.66
N ARG A 187 -0.26 -13.74 37.55
CA ARG A 187 -1.43 -12.85 37.58
C ARG A 187 -2.77 -13.56 37.49
N ASN A 188 -2.84 -14.72 36.84
CA ASN A 188 -4.08 -15.49 36.78
C ASN A 188 -4.36 -16.18 38.12
N ASP A 189 -5.65 -16.32 38.45
CA ASP A 189 -6.10 -17.05 39.62
C ASP A 189 -5.53 -18.49 39.57
N PRO A 190 -4.87 -18.98 40.63
CA PRO A 190 -4.33 -20.34 40.68
C PRO A 190 -5.37 -21.45 40.47
N SER A 191 -6.65 -21.17 40.71
CA SER A 191 -7.77 -22.09 40.42
C SER A 191 -8.21 -22.06 38.96
N SER A 192 -7.73 -21.09 38.17
CA SER A 192 -7.97 -21.04 36.73
C SER A 192 -6.97 -21.93 36.01
N ASP A 193 -7.44 -23.12 35.63
CA ASP A 193 -6.66 -24.05 34.84
C ASP A 193 -6.76 -23.71 33.34
N PRO A 194 -5.65 -23.31 32.66
CA PRO A 194 -5.68 -23.08 31.21
C PRO A 194 -6.03 -24.35 30.41
N TRP A 195 -5.91 -25.54 30.99
CA TRP A 195 -6.22 -26.81 30.34
C TRP A 195 -7.74 -27.11 30.31
N GLU A 196 -8.58 -26.37 31.05
CA GLU A 196 -10.03 -26.61 31.11
C GLU A 196 -10.82 -25.94 29.96
N ALA A 197 -11.68 -26.71 29.28
CA ALA A 197 -12.44 -26.25 28.11
C ALA A 197 -13.55 -25.24 28.43
N SER A 198 -14.09 -25.27 29.65
CA SER A 198 -15.16 -24.40 30.16
C SER A 198 -14.74 -22.93 30.30
N SER A 199 -13.44 -22.64 30.24
CA SER A 199 -12.86 -21.30 30.48
C SER A 199 -12.78 -20.40 29.24
N SER A 200 -13.10 -20.91 28.04
CA SER A 200 -12.75 -20.26 26.76
C SER A 200 -13.28 -18.83 26.54
N SER A 201 -14.38 -18.43 27.19
CA SER A 201 -14.94 -17.07 27.14
C SER A 201 -14.43 -16.14 28.25
N LYS A 202 -13.71 -16.66 29.24
CA LYS A 202 -13.13 -15.87 30.33
C LYS A 202 -11.94 -15.06 29.82
N ARG A 203 -11.69 -13.94 30.48
CA ARG A 203 -10.48 -13.14 30.30
C ARG A 203 -9.37 -13.72 31.17
N ALA A 204 -8.17 -13.73 30.62
CA ALA A 204 -6.96 -14.14 31.31
C ALA A 204 -5.83 -13.18 31.00
N TRP A 205 -4.86 -13.12 31.90
CA TRP A 205 -3.61 -12.42 31.73
C TRP A 205 -2.62 -13.28 30.94
N TRP A 206 -1.93 -12.62 30.02
CA TRP A 206 -0.91 -13.19 29.16
C TRP A 206 0.37 -12.38 29.26
N VAL A 207 1.50 -13.02 29.04
CA VAL A 207 2.82 -12.41 28.96
C VAL A 207 3.66 -13.07 27.87
N CYS A 208 4.10 -12.28 26.89
CA CYS A 208 4.94 -12.80 25.80
C CYS A 208 6.42 -12.86 26.20
N ASP A 209 7.25 -13.47 25.35
CA ASP A 209 8.71 -13.53 25.54
C ASP A 209 9.39 -12.17 25.59
N ILE A 210 8.74 -11.12 25.08
CA ILE A 210 9.23 -9.73 25.16
C ILE A 210 8.82 -9.04 26.49
N GLY A 211 8.02 -9.71 27.33
CA GLY A 211 7.58 -9.21 28.63
C GLY A 211 6.34 -8.32 28.59
N HIS A 212 5.73 -8.08 27.42
CA HIS A 212 4.45 -7.38 27.36
C HIS A 212 3.37 -8.19 28.07
N SER A 213 2.66 -7.56 29.00
CA SER A 213 1.54 -8.18 29.71
C SER A 213 0.21 -7.60 29.21
N TRP A 214 -0.75 -8.46 28.89
CA TRP A 214 -2.08 -8.01 28.47
C TRP A 214 -3.18 -8.96 28.93
N GLU A 215 -4.39 -8.43 29.02
CA GLU A 215 -5.57 -9.21 29.34
C GLU A 215 -6.39 -9.44 28.06
N ALA A 216 -6.68 -10.70 27.75
CA ALA A 216 -7.50 -11.07 26.59
C ALA A 216 -8.39 -12.28 26.89
N VAL A 217 -9.50 -12.39 26.16
CA VAL A 217 -10.34 -13.58 26.18
C VAL A 217 -9.54 -14.79 25.65
N ILE A 218 -9.65 -15.93 26.34
CA ILE A 218 -8.90 -17.15 26.02
C ILE A 218 -9.14 -17.60 24.57
N ALA A 219 -10.38 -17.61 24.10
CA ALA A 219 -10.73 -17.93 22.71
C ALA A 219 -10.16 -16.93 21.68
N THR A 220 -10.00 -15.65 22.03
CA THR A 220 -9.39 -14.65 21.14
C THR A 220 -7.87 -14.84 21.07
N ARG A 221 -7.22 -15.19 22.18
CA ARG A 221 -5.78 -15.54 22.18
C ARG A 221 -5.50 -16.75 21.30
N ALA A 222 -6.45 -17.66 21.09
CA ALA A 222 -6.30 -18.75 20.11
C ALA A 222 -5.91 -18.28 18.70
N GLN A 223 -6.27 -17.04 18.34
CA GLN A 223 -6.18 -16.51 16.98
C GLN A 223 -5.16 -15.37 16.86
N ALA A 224 -4.99 -14.56 17.91
CA ALA A 224 -4.11 -13.38 17.90
C ALA A 224 -2.96 -13.51 18.91
N GLY A 225 -1.75 -13.12 18.51
CA GLY A 225 -0.56 -13.08 19.39
C GLY A 225 -0.55 -11.88 20.33
N CYS A 226 0.63 -11.57 20.88
CA CYS A 226 0.82 -10.32 21.63
C CYS A 226 0.47 -9.10 20.75
N PRO A 227 -0.52 -8.27 21.15
CA PRO A 227 -0.98 -7.14 20.34
C PRO A 227 0.10 -6.05 20.20
N TYR A 228 1.01 -5.95 21.16
CA TYR A 228 2.12 -4.99 21.12
C TYR A 228 3.22 -5.44 20.14
N CYS A 229 3.63 -6.71 20.18
CA CYS A 229 4.60 -7.24 19.23
C CYS A 229 4.10 -7.18 17.78
N ALA A 230 2.79 -7.39 17.59
CA ALA A 230 2.15 -7.29 16.28
C ALA A 230 1.87 -5.84 15.82
N GLY A 231 2.15 -4.84 16.65
CA GLY A 231 1.87 -3.43 16.35
C GLY A 231 0.38 -3.06 16.33
N GLN A 232 -0.49 -3.91 16.87
CA GLN A 232 -1.92 -3.66 17.03
C GLN A 232 -2.23 -2.77 18.25
N SER A 233 -1.31 -2.71 19.21
CA SER A 233 -1.39 -1.86 20.40
C SER A 233 -0.03 -1.27 20.73
N VAL A 234 -0.02 -0.21 21.53
CA VAL A 234 1.18 0.57 21.84
C VAL A 234 1.59 0.31 23.28
N TRP A 235 2.86 -0.01 23.47
CA TRP A 235 3.54 -0.15 24.74
C TRP A 235 4.54 0.99 24.90
N PRO A 236 4.31 1.93 25.84
CA PRO A 236 5.22 3.03 26.11
C PRO A 236 6.62 2.55 26.47
N GLY A 237 7.63 3.17 25.88
CA GLY A 237 9.04 2.84 26.05
C GLY A 237 9.54 1.71 25.15
N HIS A 238 8.65 1.03 24.41
CA HIS A 238 9.02 -0.09 23.54
C HIS A 238 8.69 0.17 22.08
N ASN A 239 7.40 0.27 21.71
CA ASN A 239 6.96 0.38 20.31
C ASN A 239 6.20 1.69 19.99
N ASP A 240 6.23 2.65 20.91
CA ASP A 240 5.62 3.97 20.75
C ASP A 240 6.44 4.92 19.84
N LEU A 241 5.79 6.01 19.44
CA LEU A 241 6.33 7.02 18.55
C LEU A 241 7.56 7.69 19.12
N ARG A 242 7.58 8.04 20.42
CA ARG A 242 8.74 8.74 21.01
C ARG A 242 9.96 7.83 21.12
N THR A 243 9.77 6.54 21.39
CA THR A 243 10.86 5.56 21.43
C THR A 243 11.47 5.34 20.05
N HIS A 244 10.67 5.15 19.01
CA HIS A 244 11.19 4.86 17.66
C HIS A 244 11.53 6.09 16.82
N HIS A 245 10.87 7.23 17.05
CA HIS A 245 11.03 8.46 16.27
C HIS A 245 11.11 9.69 17.20
N PRO A 246 12.15 9.83 18.01
CA PRO A 246 12.28 10.90 19.00
C PRO A 246 12.24 12.30 18.37
N ALA A 247 12.83 12.49 17.19
CA ALA A 247 12.80 13.77 16.48
C ALA A 247 11.37 14.16 16.03
N VAL A 248 10.57 13.18 15.57
CA VAL A 248 9.18 13.42 15.19
C VAL A 248 8.34 13.70 16.44
N ALA A 249 8.56 12.95 17.52
CA ALA A 249 7.88 13.15 18.79
C ALA A 249 8.23 14.49 19.46
N ALA A 250 9.41 15.06 19.19
CA ALA A 250 9.78 16.40 19.64
C ALA A 250 8.99 17.52 18.95
N GLU A 251 8.44 17.25 17.76
CA GLU A 251 7.53 18.17 17.06
C GLU A 251 6.05 17.94 17.44
N TRP A 252 5.76 17.08 18.41
CA TRP A 252 4.40 16.90 18.93
C TRP A 252 3.94 18.21 19.59
N ASP A 253 2.74 18.69 19.24
CA ASP A 253 2.22 19.90 19.87
C ASP A 253 1.60 19.56 21.23
N ASP A 254 2.33 19.86 22.30
CA ASP A 254 1.93 19.64 23.70
C ASP A 254 1.04 20.77 24.26
N THR A 255 0.66 21.77 23.44
CA THR A 255 -0.26 22.82 23.91
C THR A 255 -1.62 22.24 24.30
N PRO A 256 -2.23 22.67 25.43
CA PRO A 256 -3.50 22.13 25.91
C PRO A 256 -4.59 22.17 24.83
N GLY A 257 -5.18 21.02 24.53
CA GLY A 257 -6.23 20.88 23.53
C GLY A 257 -5.75 20.66 22.09
N ALA A 258 -4.44 20.79 21.78
CA ALA A 258 -3.93 20.54 20.43
C ALA A 258 -3.94 19.06 20.06
N ASN A 259 -3.73 18.18 21.04
CA ASN A 259 -3.72 16.72 20.88
C ASN A 259 -4.40 16.03 22.07
N ALA A 260 -5.08 14.92 21.80
CA ALA A 260 -5.48 13.97 22.84
C ALA A 260 -4.33 13.00 23.12
N GLY A 261 -3.87 12.95 24.37
CA GLY A 261 -2.74 12.11 24.79
C GLY A 261 -1.38 12.59 24.26
N ASP A 262 -0.39 11.73 24.38
CA ASP A 262 1.03 12.03 24.15
C ASP A 262 1.64 11.09 23.09
N PRO A 263 2.87 11.35 22.61
CA PRO A 263 3.53 10.46 21.64
C PRO A 263 4.03 9.14 22.25
N ASP A 264 3.90 8.93 23.55
CA ASP A 264 4.27 7.67 24.22
C ASP A 264 3.14 6.63 24.16
N HIS A 265 1.92 7.04 23.78
CA HIS A 265 0.75 6.16 23.67
C HIS A 265 0.24 6.00 22.24
N VAL A 266 1.09 6.27 21.25
CA VAL A 266 0.77 6.07 19.82
C VAL A 266 1.89 5.41 19.05
N GLY A 267 1.50 4.55 18.11
CA GLY A 267 2.45 3.86 17.24
C GLY A 267 2.85 4.71 16.04
N ALA A 268 4.09 4.54 15.59
CA ALA A 268 4.67 5.26 14.46
C ALA A 268 3.88 5.11 13.14
N GLN A 269 3.16 4.01 12.95
CA GLN A 269 2.39 3.74 11.73
C GLN A 269 0.92 4.15 11.83
N SER A 270 0.52 4.82 12.91
CA SER A 270 -0.86 5.21 13.14
C SER A 270 -1.39 6.18 12.08
N ALA A 271 -2.62 5.94 11.61
CA ALA A 271 -3.36 6.86 10.76
C ALA A 271 -3.98 8.03 11.55
N ARG A 272 -3.83 8.07 12.89
CA ARG A 272 -4.33 9.16 13.73
C ARG A 272 -3.72 10.49 13.27
N ARG A 273 -4.57 11.50 13.11
CA ARG A 273 -4.16 12.89 12.89
C ARG A 273 -3.76 13.49 14.23
N ALA A 274 -2.60 14.12 14.24
CA ALA A 274 -2.08 14.88 15.36
C ALA A 274 -1.70 16.27 14.88
N THR A 275 -1.67 17.19 15.82
CA THR A 275 -1.18 18.56 15.65
C THR A 275 0.31 18.57 15.96
N TRP A 276 1.09 19.21 15.10
CA TRP A 276 2.54 19.27 15.17
C TRP A 276 2.98 20.72 15.22
N ARG A 277 4.08 20.97 15.92
CA ARG A 277 4.71 22.27 16.05
C ARG A 277 6.20 22.15 15.79
N CYS A 278 6.70 22.85 14.78
CA CYS A 278 8.14 22.85 14.49
C CYS A 278 8.88 23.84 15.39
N THR A 279 10.21 23.80 15.36
CA THR A 279 11.08 24.71 16.12
C THR A 279 10.90 26.19 15.78
N ARG A 280 10.38 26.51 14.58
CA ARG A 280 10.01 27.87 14.17
C ARG A 280 8.61 28.30 14.64
N GLY A 281 7.92 27.46 15.40
CA GLY A 281 6.60 27.76 15.98
C GLY A 281 5.41 27.50 15.05
N HIS A 282 5.63 27.13 13.79
CA HIS A 282 4.52 26.81 12.88
C HIS A 282 3.74 25.58 13.37
N GLN A 283 2.41 25.67 13.32
CA GLN A 283 1.51 24.61 13.75
C GLN A 283 0.78 24.02 12.53
N TRP A 284 0.73 22.70 12.39
CA TRP A 284 -0.02 22.03 11.33
C TRP A 284 -0.55 20.67 11.77
N THR A 285 -1.58 20.17 11.08
CA THR A 285 -2.15 18.84 11.34
C THR A 285 -1.72 17.84 10.27
N ALA A 286 -1.17 16.70 10.68
CA ALA A 286 -0.82 15.59 9.80
C ALA A 286 -1.03 14.25 10.50
N THR A 287 -1.14 13.16 9.73
CA THR A 287 -1.16 11.81 10.31
C THR A 287 0.23 11.41 10.80
N ILE A 288 0.30 10.62 11.88
CA ILE A 288 1.58 10.13 12.44
C ILE A 288 2.36 9.35 11.38
N ARG A 289 1.71 8.45 10.63
CA ARG A 289 2.34 7.69 9.55
C ARG A 289 2.98 8.56 8.46
N ASN A 290 2.40 9.70 8.11
CA ASN A 290 2.99 10.60 7.10
C ASN A 290 4.27 11.27 7.63
N ARG A 291 4.34 11.51 8.93
CA ARG A 291 5.49 12.14 9.59
C ARG A 291 6.65 11.18 9.75
N THR A 292 6.36 9.91 10.03
CA THR A 292 7.37 8.87 10.27
C THR A 292 7.82 8.20 8.96
N ARG A 293 6.92 7.54 8.24
CA ARG A 293 7.25 6.71 7.06
C ARG A 293 7.53 7.55 5.81
N LEU A 294 6.77 8.62 5.58
CA LEU A 294 6.91 9.47 4.39
C LEU A 294 7.86 10.66 4.60
N GLY A 295 8.31 10.89 5.85
CA GLY A 295 9.24 11.97 6.17
C GLY A 295 8.70 13.38 5.94
N ALA A 296 7.37 13.56 5.93
CA ALA A 296 6.77 14.86 5.65
C ALA A 296 7.06 15.85 6.80
N GLY A 297 7.91 16.84 6.55
CA GLY A 297 8.27 17.89 7.51
C GLY A 297 7.18 18.96 7.71
N CYS A 298 7.57 20.07 8.34
CA CYS A 298 6.72 21.25 8.45
C CYS A 298 6.39 21.82 7.06
N PRO A 299 5.10 21.95 6.67
CA PRO A 299 4.71 22.43 5.34
C PRO A 299 5.01 23.92 5.12
N TYR A 300 5.13 24.70 6.19
CA TYR A 300 5.52 26.12 6.11
C TYR A 300 7.03 26.25 5.84
N CYS A 301 7.87 25.50 6.57
CA CYS A 301 9.31 25.52 6.38
C CYS A 301 9.75 25.00 5.01
N SER A 302 9.00 24.05 4.43
CA SER A 302 9.26 23.55 3.07
C SER A 302 8.73 24.47 1.96
N GLY A 303 8.03 25.55 2.31
CA GLY A 303 7.40 26.46 1.35
C GLY A 303 6.14 25.91 0.68
N TYR A 304 5.60 24.77 1.15
CA TYR A 304 4.36 24.21 0.63
C TYR A 304 3.13 25.02 1.07
N PHE A 305 3.11 25.48 2.31
CA PHE A 305 2.14 26.43 2.85
C PHE A 305 2.77 27.82 2.95
N ALA A 306 1.96 28.84 2.68
CA ALA A 306 2.36 30.22 2.88
C ALA A 306 2.29 30.63 4.35
N ILE A 307 3.21 31.50 4.73
CA ILE A 307 3.21 32.25 5.98
C ILE A 307 2.64 33.63 5.65
N ALA A 308 1.49 33.95 6.23
CA ALA A 308 0.82 35.23 6.01
C ALA A 308 1.70 36.40 6.48
N GLY A 309 1.87 37.42 5.63
CA GLY A 309 2.73 38.57 5.89
C GLY A 309 4.20 38.39 5.51
N GLU A 310 4.61 37.18 5.10
CA GLU A 310 6.00 36.88 4.73
C GLU A 310 6.13 36.26 3.34
N THR A 311 5.40 35.16 3.09
CA THR A 311 5.58 34.33 1.88
C THR A 311 4.28 34.10 1.09
N ASP A 312 3.18 34.69 1.55
CA ASP A 312 1.90 34.62 0.88
C ASP A 312 1.81 35.51 -0.36
N LEU A 313 0.80 35.25 -1.20
CA LEU A 313 0.61 35.92 -2.47
C LEU A 313 0.36 37.42 -2.29
N VAL A 314 -0.33 37.86 -1.23
CA VAL A 314 -0.63 39.27 -1.01
C VAL A 314 0.64 40.04 -0.73
N THR A 315 1.52 39.49 0.10
CA THR A 315 2.81 40.09 0.45
C THR A 315 3.76 40.15 -0.74
N LEU A 316 3.92 39.04 -1.48
CA LEU A 316 4.93 38.93 -2.53
C LEU A 316 4.46 39.44 -3.90
N ARG A 317 3.15 39.39 -4.19
CA ARG A 317 2.54 39.77 -5.47
C ARG A 317 1.20 40.49 -5.26
N PRO A 318 1.22 41.71 -4.69
CA PRO A 318 0.01 42.49 -4.46
C PRO A 318 -0.76 42.80 -5.75
N ASP A 319 -0.08 42.89 -6.88
CA ASP A 319 -0.66 43.03 -8.22
C ASP A 319 -1.58 41.85 -8.59
N LEU A 320 -1.15 40.61 -8.29
CA LEU A 320 -1.97 39.42 -8.54
C LEU A 320 -3.04 39.24 -7.47
N ALA A 321 -2.77 39.63 -6.23
CA ALA A 321 -3.78 39.63 -5.17
C ALA A 321 -4.95 40.57 -5.51
N ALA A 322 -4.72 41.68 -6.22
CA ALA A 322 -5.78 42.56 -6.71
C ALA A 322 -6.67 41.89 -7.79
N GLU A 323 -6.12 40.94 -8.55
CA GLU A 323 -6.89 40.13 -9.52
C GLU A 323 -7.57 38.91 -8.87
N TRP A 324 -7.44 38.70 -7.56
CA TRP A 324 -8.01 37.54 -6.87
C TRP A 324 -9.52 37.64 -6.75
N ASP A 325 -10.24 36.65 -7.28
CA ASP A 325 -11.69 36.63 -7.18
C ASP A 325 -12.14 36.02 -5.84
N LYS A 326 -12.46 36.87 -4.87
CA LYS A 326 -12.81 36.42 -3.50
C LYS A 326 -14.10 35.60 -3.49
N GLU A 327 -15.12 36.02 -4.23
CA GLU A 327 -16.43 35.36 -4.24
C GLU A 327 -16.35 33.94 -4.81
N ARG A 328 -15.66 33.76 -5.94
CA ARG A 328 -15.52 32.44 -6.59
C ARG A 328 -14.49 31.53 -5.92
N ASN A 329 -13.55 32.07 -5.15
CA ASN A 329 -12.57 31.27 -4.42
C ASN A 329 -13.05 30.83 -3.02
N GLY A 330 -14.15 31.39 -2.51
CA GLY A 330 -14.72 31.03 -1.22
C GLY A 330 -13.71 31.17 -0.09
N ASP A 331 -13.50 30.10 0.68
CA ASP A 331 -12.60 30.08 1.83
C ASP A 331 -11.10 30.18 1.47
N LEU A 332 -10.74 30.01 0.19
CA LEU A 332 -9.35 30.14 -0.25
C LEU A 332 -8.97 31.61 -0.43
N ALA A 333 -8.45 32.20 0.65
CA ALA A 333 -7.90 33.55 0.61
C ALA A 333 -6.50 33.60 -0.06
N ALA A 334 -6.18 34.71 -0.70
CA ALA A 334 -4.85 34.96 -1.29
C ALA A 334 -3.71 34.90 -0.25
N THR A 335 -4.00 35.21 1.02
CA THR A 335 -3.04 35.12 2.13
C THR A 335 -2.69 33.69 2.54
N MET A 336 -3.45 32.69 2.07
CA MET A 336 -3.23 31.27 2.39
C MET A 336 -2.40 30.53 1.34
N VAL A 337 -1.98 31.21 0.27
CA VAL A 337 -1.24 30.60 -0.84
C VAL A 337 0.05 31.35 -1.14
N GLY A 338 1.13 30.62 -1.35
CA GLY A 338 2.41 31.21 -1.75
C GLY A 338 2.51 31.32 -3.28
N ILE A 339 3.45 32.13 -3.76
CA ILE A 339 3.67 32.33 -5.20
C ILE A 339 3.98 31.03 -5.97
N GLY A 340 4.54 30.01 -5.30
CA GLY A 340 4.82 28.69 -5.87
C GLY A 340 3.66 27.70 -5.83
N SER A 341 2.50 28.07 -5.32
CA SER A 341 1.40 27.12 -5.08
C SER A 341 0.85 26.50 -6.37
N SER A 342 0.59 25.19 -6.33
CA SER A 342 -0.08 24.44 -7.39
C SER A 342 -1.61 24.49 -7.32
N LYS A 343 -2.17 25.16 -6.30
CA LYS A 343 -3.62 25.36 -6.18
C LYS A 343 -4.16 26.17 -7.36
N LYS A 344 -5.32 25.75 -7.89
CA LYS A 344 -6.08 26.53 -8.88
C LYS A 344 -6.96 27.53 -8.14
N ALA A 345 -6.97 28.76 -8.62
CA ALA A 345 -7.81 29.83 -8.13
C ALA A 345 -8.50 30.54 -9.31
N TRP A 346 -9.63 31.18 -9.02
CA TRP A 346 -10.31 32.10 -9.90
C TRP A 346 -9.64 33.48 -9.85
N TRP A 347 -9.47 34.07 -11.02
CA TRP A 347 -8.86 35.37 -11.25
C TRP A 347 -9.83 36.22 -12.06
N THR A 348 -9.85 37.52 -11.79
CA THR A 348 -10.54 38.52 -12.57
C THR A 348 -9.54 39.59 -12.97
N ALA A 349 -9.21 39.64 -14.27
CA ALA A 349 -8.28 40.64 -14.78
C ALA A 349 -8.94 42.02 -14.77
N SER A 350 -8.11 43.06 -14.83
CA SER A 350 -8.54 44.44 -15.08
C SER A 350 -9.38 44.62 -16.35
N CYS A 351 -9.26 43.72 -17.32
CA CYS A 351 -10.11 43.67 -18.52
C CYS A 351 -11.51 43.08 -18.27
N GLY A 352 -11.87 42.75 -17.02
CA GLY A 352 -13.17 42.20 -16.64
C GLY A 352 -13.33 40.70 -16.86
N HIS A 353 -12.38 40.03 -17.52
CA HIS A 353 -12.47 38.59 -17.78
C HIS A 353 -12.16 37.76 -16.54
N GLY A 354 -13.00 36.75 -16.27
CA GLY A 354 -12.79 35.76 -15.21
C GLY A 354 -12.26 34.43 -15.72
N TRP A 355 -11.23 33.85 -15.10
CA TRP A 355 -10.74 32.50 -15.43
C TRP A 355 -10.09 31.77 -14.25
N GLN A 356 -9.98 30.44 -14.35
CA GLN A 356 -9.17 29.65 -13.42
C GLN A 356 -7.75 29.43 -13.92
N ALA A 357 -6.77 29.60 -13.02
CA ALA A 357 -5.37 29.26 -13.26
C ALA A 357 -4.67 28.85 -11.95
N MET A 358 -3.57 28.10 -12.07
CA MET A 358 -2.70 27.81 -10.92
C MET A 358 -1.96 29.08 -10.47
N VAL A 359 -1.82 29.28 -9.15
CA VAL A 359 -1.11 30.44 -8.58
C VAL A 359 0.31 30.53 -9.13
N SER A 360 1.06 29.44 -9.13
CA SER A 360 2.43 29.37 -9.70
C SER A 360 2.52 29.76 -11.17
N LYS A 361 1.52 29.42 -11.99
CA LYS A 361 1.52 29.81 -13.42
C LYS A 361 1.27 31.30 -13.60
N ARG A 362 0.55 31.94 -12.69
CA ARG A 362 0.36 33.40 -12.66
C ARG A 362 1.59 34.10 -12.10
N ALA A 363 2.00 33.72 -10.89
CA ALA A 363 3.03 34.41 -10.12
C ALA A 363 4.45 34.17 -10.61
N LEU A 364 4.81 32.94 -11.02
CA LEU A 364 6.18 32.64 -11.47
C LEU A 364 6.32 32.63 -13.00
N ALA A 365 5.31 32.13 -13.73
CA ALA A 365 5.38 32.00 -15.19
C ALA A 365 4.73 33.17 -15.96
N GLY A 366 4.15 34.16 -15.27
CA GLY A 366 3.60 35.38 -15.90
C GLY A 366 2.42 35.14 -16.85
N GLN A 367 1.65 34.05 -16.69
CA GLN A 367 0.55 33.75 -17.60
C GLN A 367 -0.64 34.68 -17.37
N ASN A 368 -0.81 35.71 -18.19
CA ASN A 368 -1.92 36.67 -18.10
C ASN A 368 -3.25 36.13 -18.62
N CYS A 369 -4.28 37.00 -18.62
CA CYS A 369 -5.62 36.68 -19.07
C CYS A 369 -5.61 35.87 -20.39
N PRO A 370 -6.17 34.65 -20.41
CA PRO A 370 -6.09 33.76 -21.56
C PRO A 370 -6.92 34.26 -22.75
N TYR A 371 -7.90 35.14 -22.50
CA TYR A 371 -8.75 35.75 -23.52
C TYR A 371 -8.01 36.89 -24.24
N CYS A 372 -7.43 37.84 -23.49
CA CYS A 372 -6.64 38.94 -24.07
C CYS A 372 -5.39 38.45 -24.79
N SER A 373 -4.75 37.40 -24.28
CA SER A 373 -3.59 36.77 -24.93
C SER A 373 -3.97 35.85 -26.10
N ARG A 374 -5.26 35.80 -26.49
CA ARG A 374 -5.81 34.98 -27.60
C ARG A 374 -5.37 33.51 -27.50
N LYS A 375 -5.35 32.97 -26.28
CA LYS A 375 -5.13 31.54 -26.00
C LYS A 375 -6.45 30.80 -25.74
N ARG A 376 -7.53 31.53 -25.47
CA ARG A 376 -8.89 31.00 -25.27
C ARG A 376 -9.92 31.85 -26.00
N VAL A 377 -10.93 31.18 -26.54
CA VAL A 377 -12.07 31.82 -27.23
C VAL A 377 -12.98 32.48 -26.21
N LEU A 378 -13.36 33.72 -26.51
CA LEU A 378 -14.44 34.46 -25.89
C LEU A 378 -15.45 34.79 -27.00
N PRO A 379 -16.59 34.09 -27.06
CA PRO A 379 -17.62 34.35 -28.06
C PRO A 379 -18.11 35.81 -27.99
N GLY A 380 -18.22 36.46 -29.14
CA GLY A 380 -18.61 37.87 -29.27
C GLY A 380 -17.46 38.88 -29.15
N ASP A 381 -16.22 38.42 -28.91
CA ASP A 381 -15.06 39.30 -28.74
C ASP A 381 -13.89 38.88 -29.65
N ASN A 382 -13.29 37.71 -29.39
CA ASN A 382 -12.05 37.29 -30.05
C ASN A 382 -12.18 36.04 -30.94
N ASP A 383 -13.39 35.52 -31.08
CA ASP A 383 -13.71 34.37 -31.92
C ASP A 383 -13.65 34.70 -33.43
N LEU A 384 -13.68 33.65 -34.27
CA LEU A 384 -13.56 33.79 -35.71
C LEU A 384 -14.78 34.47 -36.34
N ALA A 385 -16.00 34.21 -35.87
CA ALA A 385 -17.20 34.86 -36.40
C ALA A 385 -17.17 36.36 -36.17
N THR A 386 -16.76 36.79 -34.98
CA THR A 386 -16.69 38.21 -34.61
C THR A 386 -15.56 38.93 -35.34
N VAL A 387 -14.34 38.36 -35.32
CA VAL A 387 -13.14 39.05 -35.84
C VAL A 387 -13.02 38.93 -37.37
N ARG A 388 -13.51 37.84 -37.96
CA ARG A 388 -13.44 37.55 -39.41
C ARG A 388 -14.76 37.00 -39.95
N PRO A 389 -15.82 37.83 -40.04
CA PRO A 389 -17.11 37.42 -40.61
C PRO A 389 -16.99 36.88 -42.04
N ASP A 390 -16.04 37.42 -42.82
CA ASP A 390 -15.72 36.96 -44.18
C ASP A 390 -15.27 35.50 -44.22
N LEU A 391 -14.45 35.08 -43.25
CA LEU A 391 -14.00 33.70 -43.12
C LEU A 391 -15.09 32.81 -42.54
N ALA A 392 -15.86 33.31 -41.57
CA ALA A 392 -16.97 32.58 -40.98
C ALA A 392 -18.05 32.22 -42.03
N ALA A 393 -18.28 33.09 -43.01
CA ALA A 393 -19.18 32.81 -44.15
C ALA A 393 -18.70 31.65 -45.04
N GLU A 394 -17.39 31.38 -45.06
CA GLU A 394 -16.81 30.24 -45.78
C GLU A 394 -16.64 28.99 -44.90
N TRP A 395 -17.09 29.01 -43.65
CA TRP A 395 -16.99 27.86 -42.75
C TRP A 395 -17.98 26.78 -43.18
N ASP A 396 -17.49 25.56 -43.40
CA ASP A 396 -18.38 24.47 -43.80
C ASP A 396 -19.21 23.95 -42.61
N VAL A 397 -20.49 23.68 -42.85
CA VAL A 397 -21.44 23.18 -41.84
C VAL A 397 -21.10 21.78 -41.32
N SER A 398 -20.25 21.03 -42.03
CA SER A 398 -19.78 19.71 -41.61
C SER A 398 -18.76 19.75 -40.46
N ASN A 399 -18.23 20.93 -40.11
CA ASN A 399 -17.32 21.06 -38.98
C ASN A 399 -18.04 20.82 -37.65
N GLN A 400 -17.36 20.13 -36.73
CA GLN A 400 -17.89 19.91 -35.37
C GLN A 400 -17.95 21.19 -34.53
N LEU A 401 -17.02 22.11 -34.77
CA LEU A 401 -16.96 23.40 -34.07
C LEU A 401 -17.55 24.48 -34.97
N ARG A 402 -18.28 25.41 -34.34
CA ARG A 402 -18.78 26.61 -35.01
C ARG A 402 -17.70 27.71 -35.04
N PRO A 403 -17.82 28.69 -35.95
CA PRO A 403 -16.90 29.83 -36.01
C PRO A 403 -16.79 30.64 -34.70
N ASP A 404 -17.88 30.77 -33.92
CA ASP A 404 -17.89 31.45 -32.61
C ASP A 404 -17.15 30.65 -31.50
N GLN A 405 -16.70 29.43 -31.81
CA GLN A 405 -16.01 28.54 -30.88
C GLN A 405 -14.53 28.34 -31.22
N VAL A 406 -14.00 29.09 -32.20
CA VAL A 406 -12.60 28.99 -32.64
C VAL A 406 -11.95 30.36 -32.76
N LEU A 407 -10.65 30.43 -32.49
CA LEU A 407 -9.87 31.67 -32.69
C LEU A 407 -9.45 31.82 -34.16
N PRO A 408 -9.35 33.05 -34.70
CA PRO A 408 -8.83 33.30 -36.05
C PRO A 408 -7.45 32.71 -36.33
N LYS A 409 -6.59 32.66 -35.32
CA LYS A 409 -5.22 32.10 -35.42
C LYS A 409 -5.12 30.65 -34.93
N SER A 410 -6.24 29.94 -34.80
CA SER A 410 -6.27 28.54 -34.37
C SER A 410 -5.48 27.62 -35.31
N GLY A 411 -4.75 26.66 -34.71
CA GLY A 411 -4.02 25.61 -35.40
C GLY A 411 -4.84 24.38 -35.75
N SER A 412 -6.07 24.26 -35.23
CA SER A 412 -6.97 23.14 -35.55
C SER A 412 -7.44 23.22 -37.01
N ARG A 413 -7.45 22.09 -37.71
CA ARG A 413 -7.92 22.04 -39.10
C ARG A 413 -9.45 22.14 -39.13
N ALA A 414 -9.96 22.83 -40.15
CA ALA A 414 -11.38 22.96 -40.42
C ALA A 414 -11.63 22.84 -41.93
N THR A 415 -12.83 22.42 -42.28
CA THR A 415 -13.34 22.35 -43.65
C THR A 415 -13.93 23.70 -44.05
N TRP A 416 -13.61 24.18 -45.24
CA TRP A 416 -14.06 25.46 -45.77
C TRP A 416 -14.76 25.25 -47.10
N ARG A 417 -15.76 26.07 -47.40
CA ARG A 417 -16.49 26.09 -48.66
C ARG A 417 -16.54 27.51 -49.20
N CYS A 418 -15.99 27.74 -50.40
CA CYS A 418 -16.07 29.07 -51.02
C CYS A 418 -17.41 29.28 -51.73
N ALA A 419 -17.69 30.52 -52.12
CA ALA A 419 -18.90 30.88 -52.86
C ALA A 419 -19.07 30.13 -54.20
N ARG A 420 -17.98 29.63 -54.81
CA ARG A 420 -18.02 28.77 -56.02
C ARG A 420 -18.28 27.28 -55.71
N GLY A 421 -18.57 26.93 -54.46
CA GLY A 421 -18.88 25.56 -54.04
C GLY A 421 -17.69 24.64 -53.80
N HIS A 422 -16.46 25.10 -53.99
CA HIS A 422 -15.28 24.26 -53.72
C HIS A 422 -15.08 24.04 -52.22
N THR A 423 -14.82 22.78 -51.84
CA THR A 423 -14.56 22.40 -50.45
C THR A 423 -13.09 22.03 -50.23
N TRP A 424 -12.47 22.52 -49.16
CA TRP A 424 -11.09 22.14 -48.80
C TRP A 424 -10.82 22.26 -47.31
N GLU A 425 -9.79 21.56 -46.85
CA GLU A 425 -9.40 21.56 -45.44
C GLU A 425 -8.12 22.37 -45.23
N THR A 426 -8.14 23.27 -44.24
CA THR A 426 -6.97 24.04 -43.78
C THR A 426 -7.25 24.63 -42.40
N THR A 427 -6.24 25.22 -41.76
CA THR A 427 -6.40 25.84 -40.43
C THR A 427 -6.93 27.28 -40.55
N PRO A 428 -7.73 27.76 -39.57
CA PRO A 428 -8.11 29.18 -39.46
C PRO A 428 -6.91 30.11 -39.51
N HIS A 429 -5.79 29.74 -38.88
CA HIS A 429 -4.55 30.50 -38.94
C HIS A 429 -4.10 30.81 -40.37
N LYS A 430 -4.08 29.79 -41.25
CA LYS A 430 -3.67 29.96 -42.66
C LYS A 430 -4.66 30.82 -43.43
N ARG A 431 -5.97 30.67 -43.17
CA ARG A 431 -7.02 31.50 -43.75
C ARG A 431 -6.89 32.96 -43.33
N SER A 432 -6.68 33.20 -42.04
CA SER A 432 -6.50 34.54 -41.47
C SER A 432 -5.28 35.26 -42.03
N ASN A 433 -4.21 34.54 -42.39
CA ASN A 433 -3.03 35.08 -43.08
C ASN A 433 -3.22 35.25 -44.61
N GLY A 434 -4.45 35.20 -45.12
CA GLY A 434 -4.77 35.52 -46.52
C GLY A 434 -4.77 34.33 -47.49
N ARG A 435 -4.62 33.07 -47.03
CA ARG A 435 -4.76 31.90 -47.92
C ARG A 435 -6.24 31.62 -48.20
N GLY A 436 -6.69 31.91 -49.42
CA GLY A 436 -8.04 31.62 -49.90
C GLY A 436 -8.23 30.21 -50.48
N CYS A 437 -9.31 30.04 -51.24
CA CYS A 437 -9.65 28.78 -51.91
C CYS A 437 -8.54 28.33 -52.88
N PRO A 438 -7.95 27.12 -52.71
CA PRO A 438 -6.87 26.64 -53.57
C PRO A 438 -7.34 26.29 -54.98
N TYR A 439 -8.65 26.06 -55.19
CA TYR A 439 -9.22 25.84 -56.52
C TYR A 439 -9.36 27.18 -57.26
N CYS A 440 -9.96 28.20 -56.62
CA CYS A 440 -10.10 29.54 -57.21
C CYS A 440 -8.74 30.22 -57.47
N ALA A 441 -7.77 30.04 -56.58
CA ALA A 441 -6.41 30.54 -56.76
C ALA A 441 -5.59 29.76 -57.82
N GLY A 442 -6.20 28.78 -58.50
CA GLY A 442 -5.53 27.98 -59.51
C GLY A 442 -4.39 27.13 -58.97
N ASN A 443 -4.42 26.75 -57.68
CA ASN A 443 -3.42 25.90 -57.02
C ASN A 443 -3.81 24.41 -57.01
N ARG A 444 -5.10 24.08 -57.07
CA ARG A 444 -5.63 22.71 -57.29
C ARG A 444 -6.29 22.57 -58.66
N VAL A 445 -6.45 21.32 -59.11
CA VAL A 445 -7.11 20.97 -60.38
C VAL A 445 -8.61 20.82 -60.10
N ILE A 446 -9.44 21.40 -60.96
CA ILE A 446 -10.88 21.14 -61.05
C ILE A 446 -11.07 20.24 -62.26
N ALA A 447 -11.37 18.96 -62.04
CA ALA A 447 -11.57 17.98 -63.11
C ALA A 447 -12.82 18.35 -63.93
N GLY A 448 -12.73 18.29 -65.25
CA GLY A 448 -13.75 18.73 -66.18
C GLY A 448 -13.61 20.19 -66.62
N GLU A 449 -12.94 21.06 -65.83
CA GLU A 449 -12.85 22.50 -66.11
C GLU A 449 -11.42 23.00 -66.38
N THR A 450 -10.48 22.66 -65.50
CA THR A 450 -9.13 23.26 -65.49
C THR A 450 -8.01 22.24 -65.67
N ASP A 451 -8.36 20.95 -65.78
CA ASP A 451 -7.40 19.90 -66.06
C ASP A 451 -6.91 19.92 -67.50
N LEU A 452 -5.81 19.20 -67.75
CA LEU A 452 -5.15 19.19 -69.04
C LEU A 452 -6.02 18.56 -70.13
N ALA A 453 -6.83 17.55 -69.82
CA ALA A 453 -7.70 16.93 -70.81
C ALA A 453 -8.82 17.88 -71.25
N SER A 454 -9.41 18.64 -70.32
CA SER A 454 -10.44 19.62 -70.66
C SER A 454 -9.88 20.86 -71.38
N VAL A 455 -8.76 21.42 -70.90
CA VAL A 455 -8.21 22.68 -71.45
C VAL A 455 -7.38 22.46 -72.71
N SER A 456 -6.75 21.29 -72.87
CA SER A 456 -5.92 20.98 -74.04
C SER A 456 -6.08 19.52 -74.48
N PRO A 457 -7.25 19.15 -75.06
CA PRO A 457 -7.54 17.77 -75.48
C PRO A 457 -6.48 17.20 -76.40
N GLU A 458 -5.96 18.00 -77.34
CA GLU A 458 -4.93 17.57 -78.29
C GLU A 458 -3.59 17.23 -77.61
N ILE A 459 -3.24 17.94 -76.53
CA ILE A 459 -2.03 17.63 -75.75
C ILE A 459 -2.29 16.40 -74.87
N ALA A 460 -3.50 16.24 -74.34
CA ALA A 460 -3.86 15.09 -73.54
C ALA A 460 -3.87 13.77 -74.34
N LYS A 461 -4.13 13.80 -75.65
CA LYS A 461 -3.98 12.63 -76.55
C LYS A 461 -2.54 12.12 -76.63
N GLU A 462 -1.56 12.99 -76.47
CA GLU A 462 -0.14 12.62 -76.44
C GLU A 462 0.32 12.12 -75.07
N TRP A 463 -0.58 11.95 -74.10
CA TRP A 463 -0.22 11.48 -72.77
C TRP A 463 0.11 9.99 -72.79
N SER A 464 1.31 9.63 -72.33
CA SER A 464 1.70 8.22 -72.29
C SER A 464 0.82 7.43 -71.29
N PRO A 465 0.35 6.23 -71.65
CA PRO A 465 -0.37 5.33 -70.75
C PRO A 465 0.50 4.85 -69.57
N ASP A 466 1.84 4.96 -69.68
CA ASP A 466 2.79 4.55 -68.64
C ASP A 466 2.86 5.54 -67.47
N ASN A 467 2.16 6.67 -67.55
CA ASN A 467 2.11 7.63 -66.46
C ASN A 467 1.16 7.16 -65.36
N ALA A 468 1.62 7.21 -64.11
CA ALA A 468 0.76 6.96 -62.94
C ALA A 468 -0.39 7.98 -62.77
N LEU A 469 -0.27 9.16 -63.38
CA LEU A 469 -1.26 10.24 -63.30
C LEU A 469 -2.02 10.35 -64.61
N LYS A 470 -3.33 10.59 -64.52
CA LYS A 470 -4.17 10.89 -65.68
C LYS A 470 -4.06 12.37 -66.06
N PRO A 471 -4.26 12.73 -67.35
CA PRO A 471 -4.37 14.13 -67.79
C PRO A 471 -5.43 14.93 -67.00
N THR A 472 -6.50 14.27 -66.58
CA THR A 472 -7.59 14.87 -65.77
C THR A 472 -7.17 15.23 -64.35
N ALA A 473 -5.99 14.78 -63.89
CA ALA A 473 -5.45 15.06 -62.56
C ALA A 473 -4.30 16.08 -62.57
N VAL A 474 -4.03 16.73 -63.71
CA VAL A 474 -2.95 17.71 -63.87
C VAL A 474 -3.48 18.97 -64.55
N LYS A 475 -2.96 20.14 -64.20
CA LYS A 475 -3.26 21.39 -64.93
C LYS A 475 -2.32 21.57 -66.12
N PRO A 476 -2.76 22.28 -67.18
CA PRO A 476 -1.84 22.88 -68.14
C PRO A 476 -0.78 23.74 -67.42
N PHE A 477 0.41 23.88 -68.00
CA PHE A 477 1.48 24.75 -67.45
C PHE A 477 2.10 24.32 -66.11
N THR A 478 1.80 23.13 -65.57
CA THR A 478 2.50 22.60 -64.39
C THR A 478 3.93 22.16 -64.70
N LYS A 479 4.85 22.39 -63.75
CA LYS A 479 6.26 21.95 -63.86
C LYS A 479 6.45 20.44 -63.68
N ARG A 480 5.38 19.67 -63.49
CA ARG A 480 5.43 18.20 -63.35
C ARG A 480 5.95 17.56 -64.64
N LYS A 481 7.00 16.74 -64.53
CA LYS A 481 7.53 15.91 -65.62
C LYS A 481 6.71 14.64 -65.76
N VAL A 482 6.36 14.30 -66.98
CA VAL A 482 5.60 13.10 -67.35
C VAL A 482 6.12 12.56 -68.68
N LYS A 483 5.81 11.30 -68.99
CA LYS A 483 6.10 10.68 -70.27
C LYS A 483 5.05 11.06 -71.30
N TRP A 484 5.47 11.32 -72.53
CA TRP A 484 4.62 11.66 -73.66
C TRP A 484 4.81 10.63 -74.75
N LEU A 485 3.75 10.35 -75.50
CA LEU A 485 3.73 9.44 -76.64
C LEU A 485 3.09 10.16 -77.82
N CYS A 486 3.85 10.45 -78.87
CA CYS A 486 3.31 11.12 -80.05
C CYS A 486 2.62 10.13 -80.99
N ALA A 487 1.83 10.63 -81.94
CA ALA A 487 1.16 9.79 -82.95
C ALA A 487 2.09 8.90 -83.77
N GLN A 488 3.37 9.29 -83.94
CA GLN A 488 4.40 8.48 -84.62
C GLN A 488 5.08 7.44 -83.71
N GLY A 489 4.57 7.21 -82.49
CA GLY A 489 5.06 6.19 -81.56
C GLY A 489 6.30 6.57 -80.72
N HIS A 490 6.89 7.76 -80.91
CA HIS A 490 8.03 8.20 -80.10
C HIS A 490 7.62 8.52 -78.65
N SER A 491 8.38 8.01 -77.67
CA SER A 491 8.22 8.28 -76.24
C SER A 491 9.31 9.22 -75.71
N TRP A 492 8.95 10.25 -74.94
CA TRP A 492 9.92 11.17 -74.32
C TRP A 492 9.41 11.76 -73.00
N GLU A 493 10.33 12.27 -72.18
CA GLU A 493 9.98 12.97 -70.94
C GLU A 493 10.03 14.49 -71.12
N ALA A 494 8.96 15.17 -70.70
CA ALA A 494 8.91 16.62 -70.66
C ALA A 494 7.96 17.11 -69.56
N THR A 495 8.14 18.36 -69.13
CA THR A 495 7.15 18.98 -68.24
C THR A 495 5.86 19.25 -68.99
N VAL A 496 4.71 19.11 -68.31
CA VAL A 496 3.40 19.54 -68.85
C VAL A 496 3.47 21.00 -69.30
N ALA A 497 4.17 21.85 -68.57
CA ALA A 497 4.35 23.24 -68.96
C ALA A 497 5.11 23.44 -70.27
N SER A 498 6.13 22.64 -70.54
CA SER A 498 6.82 22.67 -71.82
C SER A 498 5.88 22.30 -72.96
N ARG A 499 5.07 21.23 -72.77
CA ARG A 499 4.09 20.80 -73.77
C ARG A 499 2.97 21.81 -73.99
N SER A 500 2.39 22.34 -72.91
CA SER A 500 1.35 23.38 -72.99
C SER A 500 1.84 24.68 -73.65
N ARG A 501 3.15 24.97 -73.65
CA ARG A 501 3.75 26.10 -74.39
C ARG A 501 4.05 25.80 -75.87
N GLY A 502 3.72 24.61 -76.37
CA GLY A 502 3.87 24.24 -77.78
C GLY A 502 5.15 23.49 -78.13
N VAL A 503 5.98 23.05 -77.16
CA VAL A 503 7.21 22.29 -77.46
C VAL A 503 6.86 20.88 -77.92
N ARG A 504 6.95 20.59 -79.22
CA ARG A 504 6.57 19.28 -79.83
C ARG A 504 7.59 18.17 -79.53
N CYS A 505 7.24 16.93 -79.91
CA CYS A 505 8.12 15.75 -79.83
C CYS A 505 9.52 16.06 -80.40
N PRO A 506 10.61 15.84 -79.64
CA PRO A 506 11.96 16.16 -80.08
C PRO A 506 12.38 15.34 -81.30
N HIS A 507 11.93 14.08 -81.40
CA HIS A 507 12.24 13.17 -82.52
C HIS A 507 11.55 13.58 -83.82
N CYS A 508 10.26 13.93 -83.76
CA CYS A 508 9.55 14.46 -84.93
C CYS A 508 10.08 15.83 -85.36
N ARG A 509 10.51 16.66 -84.40
CA ARG A 509 11.13 17.97 -84.69
C ARG A 509 12.48 17.83 -85.37
N SER A 510 13.30 16.85 -85.00
CA SER A 510 14.58 16.60 -85.69
C SER A 510 14.39 16.04 -87.10
N GLN A 511 13.36 15.21 -87.32
CA GLN A 511 13.04 14.68 -88.66
C GLN A 511 12.56 15.78 -89.63
N ASN A 512 11.74 16.73 -89.17
CA ASN A 512 11.27 17.86 -90.00
C ASN A 512 12.34 18.93 -90.31
N LYS A 513 13.50 18.94 -89.63
CA LYS A 513 14.60 19.86 -89.95
C LYS A 513 15.43 19.41 -91.16
N HIS A 514 15.24 18.16 -91.61
CA HIS A 514 15.93 17.58 -92.76
C HIS A 514 14.95 17.31 -93.91
N GLY A 515 14.06 18.26 -94.20
CA GLY A 515 13.12 18.17 -95.31
C GLY A 515 13.82 17.86 -96.65
N VAL A 516 13.77 16.59 -97.04
CA VAL A 516 13.50 16.17 -98.41
C VAL A 516 12.05 15.64 -98.38
N PRO A 517 11.15 16.11 -99.26
CA PRO A 517 9.75 15.70 -99.25
C PRO A 517 9.59 14.27 -99.74
N SER A 518 8.50 13.60 -99.34
CA SER A 518 7.99 12.44 -100.07
C SER A 518 6.58 12.74 -100.62
N PRO A 519 6.24 12.21 -101.81
CA PRO A 519 5.10 12.64 -102.62
C PRO A 519 3.78 11.98 -102.17
N LEU A 520 2.68 12.62 -102.59
CA LEU A 520 1.26 12.19 -102.63
C LEU A 520 0.79 11.14 -101.61
#